data_AF-A0A7Y1XRX9-F1
#
_entry.id   AF-A0A7Y1XRX9-F1
#
_cell.length_a   1.000
_cell.length_b   1.000
_cell.length_c   1.000
_cell.angle_alpha   90.00
_cell.angle_beta   90.00
_cell.angle_gamma   90.00
#
_symmetry.space_group_name_H-M   'P 1'
#
loop_
_entity.id
_entity.type
_entity.pdbx_description
1 polymer ?
#
loop_
_entity_poly.entity_id
_entity_poly.type
_entity_poly.pdbx_seq_one_letter_code
_entity_poly.pdbx_strand_id
1 'polypeptide(L)'
;MEPFDSPTEAAFRAEAHAWLSSHASPLPIDRVAPSAIIAEWTPEEEEEKLAEAQEWQRLKYDAGWAGISWPKAVGGRGGSVMEDLIFRDEEATFD
;
A
#
# COMPACT_ATOMS: atom_id res chain seq x y z
N MET A 1 10.47 10.37 -7.55
CA MET A 1 11.74 9.70 -7.95
C MET A 1 12.73 9.95 -6.84
N GLU A 2 12.86 8.97 -5.95
CA GLU A 2 13.97 8.92 -5.01
C GLU A 2 15.28 8.86 -5.81
N PRO A 3 16.28 9.72 -5.58
CA PRO A 3 17.45 9.86 -6.45
C PRO A 3 18.41 8.65 -6.46
N PHE A 4 18.07 7.55 -5.76
CA PHE A 4 18.90 6.35 -5.63
C PHE A 4 18.25 5.06 -6.14
N ASP A 5 17.03 5.10 -6.67
CA ASP A 5 16.40 3.90 -7.24
C ASP A 5 17.19 3.41 -8.48
N SER A 6 17.47 2.11 -8.56
CA SER A 6 17.94 1.47 -9.78
C SER A 6 16.84 1.51 -10.87
N PRO A 7 17.18 1.29 -12.16
CA PRO A 7 16.17 1.27 -13.22
C PRO A 7 15.03 0.26 -13.00
N THR A 8 15.32 -0.88 -12.39
CA THR A 8 14.32 -1.91 -12.06
C THR A 8 13.39 -1.44 -10.94
N GLU A 9 13.95 -0.82 -9.89
CA GLU A 9 13.20 -0.26 -8.77
C GLU A 9 12.30 0.90 -9.22
N ALA A 10 12.82 1.78 -10.08
CA ALA A 10 12.03 2.86 -10.66
C ALA A 10 10.87 2.36 -11.53
N ALA A 11 11.07 1.28 -12.30
CA ALA A 11 10.00 0.65 -13.08
C ALA A 11 8.94 0.02 -12.17
N PHE A 12 9.35 -0.66 -11.09
CA PHE A 12 8.44 -1.22 -10.10
C PHE A 12 7.63 -0.12 -9.38
N ARG A 13 8.28 0.98 -8.99
CA ARG A 13 7.62 2.16 -8.42
C ARG A 13 6.53 2.72 -9.34
N ALA A 14 6.84 2.84 -10.63
CA ALA A 14 5.87 3.31 -11.62
C ALA A 14 4.67 2.35 -11.77
N GLU A 15 4.91 1.04 -11.72
CA GLU A 15 3.85 0.02 -11.71
C GLU A 15 2.97 0.14 -10.45
N ALA A 16 3.59 0.22 -9.27
CA ALA A 16 2.89 0.39 -8.00
C ALA A 16 2.04 1.67 -8.00
N HIS A 17 2.61 2.79 -8.43
CA HIS A 17 1.92 4.07 -8.53
C HIS A 17 0.71 4.02 -9.46
N ALA A 18 0.85 3.41 -10.64
CA ALA A 18 -0.26 3.24 -11.58
C ALA A 18 -1.39 2.38 -11.00
N TRP A 19 -1.04 1.33 -10.26
CA TRP A 19 -2.06 0.51 -9.59
C TRP A 19 -2.72 1.28 -8.44
N LEU A 20 -1.96 1.89 -7.54
CA LEU A 20 -2.48 2.64 -6.40
C LEU A 20 -3.39 3.79 -6.86
N SER A 21 -2.97 4.58 -7.84
CA SER A 21 -3.78 5.68 -8.39
C SER A 21 -5.09 5.26 -9.08
N SER A 22 -5.28 3.97 -9.38
CA SER A 22 -6.55 3.45 -9.90
C SER A 22 -7.48 2.89 -8.83
N HIS A 23 -6.99 2.71 -7.60
CA HIS A 23 -7.73 2.09 -6.50
C HIS A 23 -7.83 2.96 -5.23
N ALA A 24 -6.97 3.97 -5.09
CA ALA A 24 -6.90 4.88 -3.94
C ALA A 24 -6.63 6.32 -4.41
N SER A 25 -6.97 7.30 -3.57
CA SER A 25 -6.76 8.72 -3.84
C SER A 25 -5.43 9.19 -3.24
N PRO A 26 -4.68 10.07 -3.92
CA PRO A 26 -3.46 10.61 -3.35
C PRO A 26 -3.76 11.47 -2.12
N LEU A 27 -2.99 11.27 -1.05
CA LEU A 27 -3.01 12.13 0.13
C LEU A 27 -2.38 13.49 -0.21
N PRO A 28 -2.92 14.59 0.35
CA PRO A 28 -2.22 15.87 0.34
C PRO A 28 -0.83 15.75 0.97
N ILE A 29 0.16 16.43 0.40
CA ILE A 29 1.58 16.38 0.83
C ILE A 29 1.76 16.72 2.33
N ASP A 30 0.83 17.50 2.90
CA ASP A 30 0.83 17.95 4.29
C ASP A 30 -0.10 17.13 5.21
N ARG A 31 -0.80 16.12 4.69
CA ARG A 31 -1.74 15.31 5.46
C ARG A 31 -1.10 14.02 5.93
N VAL A 32 -0.90 13.90 7.24
CA VAL A 32 -0.67 12.61 7.90
C VAL A 32 -2.04 12.02 8.22
N ALA A 33 -2.34 10.83 7.70
CA ALA A 33 -3.55 10.10 8.11
C ALA A 33 -3.52 9.93 9.65
N PRO A 34 -4.63 10.22 10.37
CA PRO A 34 -4.65 10.02 11.81
C PRO A 34 -4.34 8.55 12.11
N SER A 35 -3.35 8.30 12.97
CA SER A 35 -3.06 6.95 13.41
C SER A 35 -4.29 6.38 14.11
N ALA A 36 -4.66 5.14 13.78
CA ALA A 36 -5.76 4.43 14.43
C ALA A 36 -5.58 4.32 15.96
N ILE A 37 -4.35 4.54 16.47
CA ILE A 37 -4.05 4.52 17.91
C ILE A 37 -4.51 5.81 18.61
N ILE A 38 -4.61 6.94 17.89
CA ILE A 38 -4.93 8.26 18.47
C ILE A 38 -6.30 8.78 18.04
N ALA A 39 -7.01 8.06 17.17
CA ALA A 39 -8.32 8.47 16.70
C ALA A 39 -9.40 8.12 17.73
N GLU A 40 -10.25 9.10 18.06
CA GLU A 40 -11.46 8.87 18.85
C GLU A 40 -12.61 8.58 17.87
N TRP A 41 -12.86 7.30 17.63
CA TRP A 41 -13.98 6.83 16.78
C TRP A 41 -15.14 6.33 17.63
N THR A 42 -16.36 6.49 17.13
CA THR A 42 -17.50 5.74 17.66
C THR A 42 -17.37 4.26 17.29
N PRO A 43 -18.08 3.35 17.99
CA PRO A 43 -18.09 1.93 17.61
C PRO A 43 -18.51 1.68 16.16
N GLU A 44 -19.45 2.46 15.64
CA GLU A 44 -19.91 2.36 14.25
C GLU A 44 -18.83 2.83 13.26
N GLU A 45 -18.11 3.91 13.57
CA GLU A 45 -17.00 4.40 12.76
C GLU A 45 -15.82 3.40 12.75
N GLU A 46 -15.55 2.76 13.89
CA GLU A 46 -14.53 1.71 13.98
C GLU A 46 -14.88 0.49 13.11
N GLU A 47 -16.14 0.07 13.10
CA GLU A 47 -16.61 -1.03 12.26
C GLU A 47 -16.48 -0.70 10.76
N GLU A 48 -16.85 0.52 10.36
CA GLU A 48 -16.70 1.00 8.98
C GLU A 48 -15.21 1.02 8.56
N LYS A 49 -14.33 1.58 9.39
CA LYS A 49 -12.89 1.62 9.12
C LYS A 49 -12.26 0.23 9.04
N LEU A 50 -12.71 -0.71 9.87
CA LEU A 50 -12.27 -2.10 9.80
C LEU A 50 -12.73 -2.77 8.50
N ALA A 51 -13.97 -2.53 8.07
CA ALA A 51 -14.48 -3.08 6.81
C ALA A 51 -13.71 -2.54 5.60
N GLU A 52 -13.44 -1.22 5.56
CA GLU A 52 -12.60 -0.58 4.54
C GLU A 52 -11.19 -1.20 4.51
N ALA A 53 -10.54 -1.34 5.68
CA ALA A 53 -9.21 -1.92 5.77
C ALA A 53 -9.17 -3.38 5.29
N GLN A 54 -10.20 -4.17 5.60
CA GLN A 54 -10.29 -5.54 5.12
C GLN A 54 -10.47 -5.61 3.60
N GLU A 55 -11.29 -4.73 3.03
CA GLU A 55 -11.47 -4.66 1.58
C GLU A 55 -10.19 -4.26 0.88
N TRP A 56 -9.46 -3.29 1.43
CA TRP A 56 -8.16 -2.88 0.91
C TRP A 56 -7.14 -4.04 0.91
N GLN A 57 -7.06 -4.80 2.00
CA GLN A 57 -6.16 -5.96 2.06
C GLN A 57 -6.56 -7.06 1.07
N ARG A 58 -7.87 -7.27 0.81
CA ARG A 58 -8.36 -8.19 -0.22
C ARG A 58 -7.95 -7.72 -1.63
N LEU A 59 -8.18 -6.45 -1.95
CA LEU A 59 -7.79 -5.87 -3.25
C LEU A 59 -6.30 -6.02 -3.51
N LYS A 60 -5.45 -5.74 -2.50
CA LYS A 60 -4.01 -5.95 -2.60
C LYS A 60 -3.64 -7.41 -2.81
N TYR A 61 -4.31 -8.33 -2.11
CA TYR A 61 -4.06 -9.77 -2.29
C TYR A 61 -4.41 -10.24 -3.70
N ASP A 62 -5.60 -9.90 -4.19
CA ASP A 62 -6.08 -10.30 -5.51
C ASP A 62 -5.23 -9.72 -6.64
N ALA A 63 -4.70 -8.50 -6.45
CA ALA A 63 -3.78 -7.86 -7.39
C ALA A 63 -2.30 -8.27 -7.21
N GLY A 64 -1.98 -9.11 -6.22
CA GLY A 64 -0.62 -9.60 -5.97
C GLY A 64 0.32 -8.57 -5.35
N TRP A 65 -0.21 -7.55 -4.67
CA TRP A 65 0.54 -6.57 -3.87
C TRP A 65 0.62 -6.95 -2.39
N ALA A 66 -0.15 -7.95 -1.95
CA ALA A 66 0.04 -8.54 -0.63
C ALA A 66 1.27 -9.48 -0.62
N GLY A 67 2.13 -9.35 0.40
CA GLY A 67 3.29 -10.22 0.58
C GLY A 67 4.26 -10.17 -0.61
N ILE A 68 4.70 -8.97 -1.01
CA ILE A 68 5.55 -8.77 -2.20
C ILE A 68 6.83 -9.60 -2.10
N SER A 69 7.52 -9.52 -0.97
CA SER A 69 8.78 -10.24 -0.74
C SER A 69 8.61 -11.73 -0.42
N TRP A 70 7.37 -12.21 -0.28
CA TRP A 70 7.11 -13.61 0.09
C TRP A 70 7.19 -14.52 -1.14
N PRO A 71 7.65 -15.78 -0.99
CA PRO A 71 7.68 -16.73 -2.08
C PRO A 71 6.30 -16.99 -2.68
N LYS A 72 6.23 -17.16 -4.01
CA LYS A 72 4.99 -17.57 -4.70
C LYS A 72 4.39 -18.87 -4.18
N ALA A 73 5.23 -19.78 -3.68
CA ALA A 73 4.80 -21.06 -3.10
C ALA A 73 3.89 -20.90 -1.86
N VAL A 74 3.95 -19.76 -1.17
CA VAL A 74 3.09 -19.44 -0.03
C VAL A 74 2.07 -18.34 -0.36
N GLY A 75 1.86 -18.06 -1.65
CA GLY A 75 0.88 -17.07 -2.13
C GLY A 75 1.37 -15.63 -2.20
N GLY A 76 2.68 -15.38 -2.06
CA GLY A 76 3.27 -14.04 -2.25
C GLY A 76 3.60 -13.70 -3.71
N ARG A 77 4.06 -12.48 -3.96
CA ARG A 77 4.44 -12.02 -5.32
C ARG A 77 5.77 -12.60 -5.80
N GLY A 78 6.64 -13.03 -4.88
CA GLY A 78 7.99 -13.52 -5.18
C GLY A 78 8.97 -12.43 -5.59
N GLY A 79 8.70 -11.19 -5.17
CA GLY A 79 9.59 -10.04 -5.33
C GLY A 79 10.67 -9.97 -4.25
N SER A 80 11.40 -8.87 -4.24
CA SER A 80 12.45 -8.56 -3.27
C SER A 80 11.92 -7.78 -2.06
N VAL A 81 12.72 -7.71 -1.00
CA VAL A 81 12.43 -6.84 0.15
C VAL A 81 12.45 -5.36 -0.25
N MET A 82 13.29 -4.97 -1.22
CA MET A 82 13.32 -3.59 -1.71
C MET A 82 12.03 -3.21 -2.44
N GLU A 83 11.49 -4.12 -3.26
CA GLU A 83 10.19 -3.93 -3.92
C GLU A 83 9.06 -3.80 -2.88
N ASP A 84 9.08 -4.59 -1.80
CA ASP A 84 8.11 -4.44 -0.70
C ASP A 84 8.20 -3.06 -0.02
N LEU A 85 9.42 -2.55 0.22
CA LEU A 85 9.63 -1.22 0.78
C LEU A 85 9.18 -0.11 -0.17
N ILE A 86 9.48 -0.21 -1.47
CA ILE A 86 9.05 0.76 -2.48
C ILE A 86 7.53 0.83 -2.55
N PHE A 87 6.85 -0.32 -2.54
CA PHE A 87 5.39 -0.34 -2.55
C PHE A 87 4.80 0.34 -1.30
N ARG A 88 5.38 0.09 -0.12
CA ARG A 88 4.92 0.71 1.14
C ARG A 88 5.16 2.22 1.17
N ASP A 89 6.26 2.67 0.60
CA ASP A 89 6.58 4.09 0.44
C ASP A 89 5.58 4.78 -0.51
N GLU A 90 5.27 4.17 -1.66
CA GLU A 90 4.22 4.67 -2.54
C GLU A 90 2.84 4.63 -1.86
N GLU A 91 2.46 3.52 -1.22
CA GLU A 91 1.17 3.37 -0.52
C GLU A 91 0.98 4.45 0.54
N ALA A 92 2.03 4.86 1.26
CA ALA A 92 1.95 5.93 2.25
C ALA A 92 1.60 7.31 1.68
N THR A 93 1.65 7.48 0.35
CA THR A 93 1.21 8.69 -0.35
C THR A 93 -0.24 8.63 -0.83
N PHE A 94 -0.94 7.52 -0.61
CA PHE A 94 -2.36 7.32 -0.93
C PHE A 94 -3.19 7.09 0.35
N ASP A 95 -4.51 7.29 0.25
CA ASP A 95 -5.46 7.28 1.37
C ASP A 95 -5.93 5.90 1.84
#